data_AF-A0A381D071-F1
#
_entry.id   AF-A0A381D071-F1
#
_cell.length_a   1.000
_cell.length_b   1.000
_cell.length_c   1.000
_cell.angle_alpha   90.00
_cell.angle_beta   90.00
_cell.angle_gamma   90.00
#
_symmetry.space_group_name_H-M   'P 1'
#
loop_
_entity.id
_entity.type
_entity.pdbx_description
1 polymer ?
#
loop_
_entity_poly.entity_id
_entity_poly.type
_entity_poly.pdbx_seq_one_letter_code
_entity_poly.pdbx_strand_id
1 'polypeptide(L)'
;MQDLLKKYDNPSSIRISPLGNFRVISDLIVDWEPSIENLRKIRPAMVAKNEFSAEKGYKQSQEEFDRISQWDCILCGSCASECNKLEADSSDYMQPFVFTHAWRATADSRGKDPMLHVKPSVMNDFGFVFIVKSALIVVQRV
;
A
#
# COMPACT_ATOMS: atom_id res chain seq x y z
N MET A 1 -23.53 23.30 -0.15
CA MET A 1 -24.32 22.20 0.47
C MET A 1 -25.59 21.91 -0.33
N GLN A 2 -26.39 22.92 -0.69
CA GLN A 2 -27.61 22.73 -1.50
C GLN A 2 -27.35 22.04 -2.85
N ASP A 3 -26.25 22.39 -3.53
CA ASP A 3 -25.89 21.74 -4.80
C ASP A 3 -25.53 20.26 -4.65
N LEU A 4 -24.95 19.88 -3.50
CA LEU A 4 -24.60 18.50 -3.19
C LEU A 4 -25.86 17.66 -2.92
N LEU A 5 -26.80 18.20 -2.14
CA LEU A 5 -28.08 17.53 -1.86
C LEU A 5 -28.90 17.35 -3.13
N LYS A 6 -28.91 18.36 -4.00
CA LYS A 6 -29.59 18.29 -5.30
C LYS A 6 -29.03 17.17 -6.20
N LYS A 7 -27.72 16.87 -6.11
CA LYS A 7 -27.09 15.75 -6.86
C LYS A 7 -27.61 14.37 -6.43
N TYR A 8 -28.07 14.24 -5.18
CA TYR A 8 -28.58 13.00 -4.60
C TYR A 8 -30.11 13.03 -4.41
N ASP A 9 -30.83 13.82 -5.22
CA ASP A 9 -32.29 13.96 -5.19
C ASP A 9 -32.87 14.43 -3.84
N ASN A 10 -32.13 15.29 -3.13
CA ASN A 10 -32.54 15.89 -1.86
C ASN A 10 -33.06 14.83 -0.86
N PRO A 11 -32.22 13.87 -0.45
CA PRO A 11 -32.67 12.80 0.41
C PRO A 11 -33.03 13.36 1.79
N SER A 12 -34.06 12.80 2.43
CA SER A 12 -34.49 13.22 3.78
C SER A 12 -33.46 12.87 4.86
N SER A 13 -32.54 11.95 4.58
CA SER A 13 -31.43 11.57 5.46
C SER A 13 -30.22 11.12 4.65
N ILE A 14 -29.02 11.30 5.22
CA ILE A 14 -27.75 10.82 4.66
C ILE A 14 -27.13 9.85 5.67
N ARG A 15 -26.75 8.67 5.20
CA ARG A 15 -25.99 7.71 6.00
C ARG A 15 -24.50 7.96 5.84
N ILE A 16 -23.81 8.11 6.95
CA ILE A 16 -22.34 8.20 7.02
C ILE A 16 -21.87 6.98 7.82
N SER A 17 -20.86 6.29 7.31
CA SER A 17 -20.25 5.11 7.93
C SER A 17 -18.73 5.21 7.91
N PRO A 18 -18.03 4.51 8.83
CA PRO A 18 -16.58 4.37 8.74
C PRO A 18 -16.16 3.64 7.46
N LEU A 19 -14.85 3.67 7.17
CA LEU A 19 -14.25 2.91 6.07
C LEU A 19 -14.54 1.41 6.24
N GLY A 20 -14.98 0.75 5.16
CA GLY A 20 -15.15 -0.69 5.09
C GLY A 20 -13.82 -1.43 5.17
N ASN A 21 -13.83 -2.72 5.54
CA ASN A 21 -12.62 -3.56 5.70
C ASN A 21 -11.62 -3.12 6.78
N PHE A 22 -11.95 -2.11 7.59
CA PHE A 22 -11.17 -1.74 8.78
C PHE A 22 -11.95 -2.04 10.05
N ARG A 23 -11.22 -2.32 11.14
CA ARG A 23 -11.82 -2.44 12.46
C ARG A 23 -12.21 -1.07 12.98
N VAL A 24 -13.46 -0.88 13.37
CA VAL A 24 -13.94 0.37 13.98
C VAL A 24 -13.47 0.47 15.43
N ILE A 25 -12.88 1.60 15.80
CA ILE A 25 -12.48 1.91 17.18
C ILE A 25 -13.62 2.64 17.90
N SER A 26 -14.10 3.76 17.33
CA SER A 26 -15.19 4.59 17.86
C SER A 26 -15.79 5.44 16.75
N ASP A 27 -17.12 5.50 16.65
CA ASP A 27 -17.85 6.29 15.65
C ASP A 27 -17.36 6.04 14.21
N LEU A 28 -16.65 7.01 13.61
CA LEU A 28 -16.08 6.95 12.27
C LEU A 28 -14.56 6.69 12.26
N ILE A 29 -13.96 6.51 13.43
CA ILE A 29 -12.52 6.25 13.60
C ILE A 29 -12.27 4.76 13.45
N VAL A 30 -11.33 4.42 12.57
CA VAL A 30 -10.93 3.04 12.26
C VAL A 30 -9.47 2.79 12.66
N ASP A 31 -9.16 1.52 12.94
CA ASP A 31 -7.82 1.04 13.26
C ASP A 31 -6.99 0.87 11.99
N TRP A 32 -5.96 1.71 11.86
CA TRP A 32 -5.05 1.72 10.72
C TRP A 32 -3.81 0.87 10.92
N GLU A 33 -3.51 0.42 12.14
CA GLU A 33 -2.22 -0.22 12.43
C GLU A 33 -1.95 -1.46 11.56
N PRO A 34 -2.93 -2.37 11.31
CA PRO A 34 -2.70 -3.53 10.43
C PRO A 34 -2.35 -3.12 8.99
N SER A 35 -2.98 -2.06 8.49
CA SER A 35 -2.76 -1.51 7.15
C SER A 35 -1.37 -0.87 7.02
N ILE A 36 -0.94 -0.15 8.05
CA ILE A 36 0.40 0.44 8.10
C ILE A 36 1.46 -0.66 8.16
N GLU A 37 1.22 -1.75 8.88
CA GLU A 37 2.16 -2.87 8.93
C GLU A 37 2.35 -3.53 7.56
N ASN A 38 1.27 -3.75 6.81
CA ASN A 38 1.37 -4.21 5.43
C ASN A 38 2.14 -3.25 4.53
N LEU A 39 1.93 -1.94 4.71
CA LEU A 39 2.69 -0.92 3.98
C LEU A 39 4.18 -0.94 4.36
N ARG A 40 4.55 -1.20 5.62
CA ARG A 40 5.96 -1.30 6.06
C ARG A 40 6.68 -2.49 5.42
N LYS A 41 6.01 -3.65 5.26
CA LYS A 41 6.58 -4.87 4.66
C LYS A 41 7.19 -4.62 3.28
N ILE A 42 6.53 -3.81 2.45
CA ILE A 42 7.02 -3.49 1.09
C ILE A 42 8.15 -2.46 1.05
N ARG A 43 8.60 -1.93 2.20
CA ARG A 43 9.59 -0.85 2.29
C ARG A 43 9.26 0.29 1.33
N PRO A 44 8.22 1.10 1.56
CA PRO A 44 7.63 1.99 0.56
C PRO A 44 8.55 3.16 0.16
N ALA A 45 9.66 3.36 0.89
CA ALA A 45 10.70 4.31 0.55
C ALA A 45 11.64 3.72 -0.51
N MET A 46 11.95 4.53 -1.52
CA MET A 46 12.90 4.17 -2.57
C MET A 46 14.31 3.98 -2.01
N VAL A 47 14.97 2.88 -2.37
CA VAL A 47 16.40 2.67 -2.12
C VAL A 47 17.20 3.19 -3.31
N ALA A 48 17.94 4.27 -3.10
CA ALA A 48 18.71 4.92 -4.17
C ALA A 48 19.82 4.02 -4.73
N LYS A 49 20.10 4.15 -6.04
CA LYS A 49 21.28 3.56 -6.67
C LYS A 49 22.58 4.24 -6.21
N ASN A 50 23.71 3.60 -6.50
CA ASN A 50 25.02 4.04 -6.06
C ASN A 50 25.44 5.40 -6.68
N GLU A 51 24.83 5.80 -7.81
CA GLU A 51 25.10 7.08 -8.48
C GLU A 51 24.49 8.28 -7.76
N PHE A 52 23.64 8.06 -6.74
CA PHE A 52 23.11 9.14 -5.92
C PHE A 52 24.22 9.79 -5.08
N SER A 53 24.27 11.12 -5.10
CA SER A 53 25.09 11.93 -4.19
C SER A 53 24.21 12.94 -3.48
N ALA A 54 24.41 13.16 -2.18
CA ALA A 54 23.67 14.17 -1.43
C ALA A 54 23.89 15.59 -1.98
N GLU A 55 25.05 15.86 -2.56
CA GLU A 55 25.39 17.19 -3.12
C GLU A 55 24.76 17.43 -4.50
N LYS A 56 24.61 16.37 -5.32
CA LYS A 56 24.21 16.49 -6.73
C LYS A 56 22.84 15.86 -7.04
N GLY A 57 22.27 15.12 -6.09
CA GLY A 57 21.07 14.31 -6.29
C GLY A 57 21.30 13.17 -7.29
N TYR A 58 20.21 12.78 -7.95
CA TYR A 58 20.20 11.82 -9.06
C TYR A 58 19.51 12.48 -10.26
N LYS A 59 20.09 12.36 -11.46
CA LYS A 59 19.50 12.90 -12.68
C LYS A 59 18.42 11.95 -13.19
N GLN A 60 17.20 12.45 -13.32
CA GLN A 60 16.06 11.74 -13.90
C GLN A 60 15.58 12.52 -15.12
N SER A 61 15.37 11.83 -16.24
CA SER A 61 14.78 12.43 -17.45
C SER A 61 13.29 12.70 -17.26
N GLN A 62 12.72 13.57 -18.09
CA GLN A 62 11.28 13.85 -18.05
C GLN A 62 10.45 12.58 -18.30
N GLU A 63 10.85 11.76 -19.29
CA GLU A 63 10.16 10.50 -19.59
C GLU A 63 10.18 9.53 -18.40
N GLU A 64 11.30 9.42 -17.68
CA GLU A 64 11.37 8.59 -16.47
C GLU A 64 10.54 9.13 -15.31
N PHE A 65 10.40 10.46 -15.20
CA PHE A 65 9.56 11.08 -14.18
C PHE A 65 8.07 10.93 -14.51
N ASP A 66 7.69 11.11 -15.77
CA ASP A 66 6.29 10.98 -16.24
C ASP A 66 5.72 9.59 -15.98
N ARG A 67 6.57 8.54 -15.97
CA ARG A 67 6.17 7.18 -15.61
C ARG A 67 5.70 7.05 -14.16
N ILE A 68 6.15 7.90 -13.25
CA ILE A 68 5.82 7.83 -11.81
C ILE A 68 5.00 9.03 -11.32
N SER A 69 4.78 10.04 -12.16
CA SER A 69 4.17 11.31 -11.78
C SER A 69 2.70 11.18 -11.36
N GLN A 70 2.00 10.13 -11.81
CA GLN A 70 0.58 9.89 -11.50
C GLN A 70 0.35 9.24 -10.12
N TRP A 71 1.39 9.10 -9.30
CA TRP A 71 1.32 8.50 -7.96
C TRP A 71 0.87 9.52 -6.90
N ASP A 72 -0.34 10.07 -7.03
CA ASP A 72 -0.88 11.07 -6.08
C ASP A 72 -1.57 10.41 -4.86
N CYS A 73 -1.09 9.25 -4.40
CA CYS A 73 -1.72 8.54 -3.30
C CYS A 73 -1.54 9.29 -1.97
N ILE A 74 -2.66 9.70 -1.36
CA ILE A 74 -2.67 10.37 -0.05
C ILE A 74 -2.90 9.43 1.15
N LEU A 75 -2.87 8.11 0.92
CA LEU A 75 -3.12 7.08 1.94
C LEU A 75 -4.49 7.24 2.67
N CYS A 76 -5.54 7.66 1.97
CA CYS A 76 -6.87 7.85 2.59
C CYS A 76 -7.63 6.56 2.91
N GLY A 77 -7.25 5.42 2.31
CA GLY A 77 -7.90 4.12 2.55
C GLY A 77 -9.20 3.88 1.79
N SER A 78 -9.72 4.86 1.02
CA SER A 78 -10.99 4.70 0.28
C SER A 78 -10.96 3.54 -0.72
N CYS A 79 -9.82 3.29 -1.36
CA CYS A 79 -9.67 2.14 -2.25
C CYS A 79 -9.71 0.79 -1.52
N ALA A 80 -9.22 0.74 -0.27
CA ALA A 80 -9.31 -0.45 0.57
C ALA A 80 -10.73 -0.66 1.11
N SER A 81 -11.45 0.43 1.39
CA SER A 81 -12.85 0.40 1.85
C SER A 81 -13.77 -0.32 0.88
N GLU A 82 -13.63 -0.04 -0.42
CA GLU A 82 -14.50 -0.58 -1.48
C GLU A 82 -13.96 -1.89 -2.10
N CYS A 83 -12.92 -2.49 -1.52
CA CYS A 83 -12.28 -3.65 -2.13
C CYS A 83 -13.03 -4.95 -1.81
N ASN A 84 -13.76 -5.48 -2.79
CA ASN A 84 -14.48 -6.75 -2.67
C ASN A 84 -13.59 -7.95 -2.30
N LYS A 85 -12.30 -7.94 -2.71
CA LYS A 85 -11.38 -9.01 -2.33
C LYS A 85 -11.06 -8.96 -0.83
N LEU A 86 -10.82 -7.79 -0.25
CA LEU A 86 -10.59 -7.65 1.19
C LEU A 86 -11.83 -8.03 2.00
N GLU A 87 -13.02 -7.71 1.48
CA GLU A 87 -14.29 -8.09 2.11
C GLU A 87 -14.50 -9.61 2.09
N ALA A 88 -14.17 -10.27 0.97
CA ALA A 88 -14.30 -11.71 0.82
C ALA A 88 -13.26 -12.50 1.62
N ASP A 89 -11.97 -12.11 1.52
CA ASP A 89 -10.87 -12.74 2.22
C ASP A 89 -9.63 -11.82 2.24
N SER A 90 -9.28 -11.36 3.44
CA SER A 90 -8.12 -10.49 3.70
C SER A 90 -6.87 -11.25 4.18
N SER A 91 -6.91 -12.58 4.28
CA SER A 91 -5.80 -13.38 4.80
C SER A 91 -4.59 -13.43 3.86
N ASP A 92 -4.82 -13.32 2.54
CA ASP A 92 -3.82 -13.48 1.49
C ASP A 92 -3.61 -12.21 0.63
N TYR A 93 -4.35 -11.13 0.91
CA TYR A 93 -4.38 -9.94 0.06
C TYR A 93 -4.15 -8.66 0.85
N MET A 94 -3.16 -7.88 0.42
CA MET A 94 -2.87 -6.56 0.98
C MET A 94 -3.80 -5.49 0.42
N GLN A 95 -3.86 -4.33 1.07
CA GLN A 95 -4.71 -3.22 0.62
C GLN A 95 -4.23 -2.64 -0.73
N PRO A 96 -5.14 -2.16 -1.61
CA PRO A 96 -4.78 -1.61 -2.92
C PRO A 96 -3.67 -0.54 -2.91
N PHE A 97 -3.68 0.34 -1.91
CA PHE A 97 -2.64 1.38 -1.78
C PHE A 97 -1.24 0.79 -1.55
N VAL A 98 -1.11 -0.40 -0.96
CA VAL A 98 0.18 -1.08 -0.80
C VAL A 98 0.78 -1.39 -2.16
N PHE A 99 -0.02 -1.92 -3.09
CA PHE A 99 0.43 -2.20 -4.46
C PHE A 99 0.78 -0.92 -5.21
N THR A 100 0.02 0.16 -5.03
CA THR A 100 0.33 1.47 -5.62
C THR A 100 1.70 2.00 -5.16
N HIS A 101 2.02 1.88 -3.88
CA HIS A 101 3.33 2.27 -3.34
C HIS A 101 4.46 1.34 -3.82
N ALA A 102 4.22 0.01 -3.84
CA ALA A 102 5.19 -0.95 -4.35
C ALA A 102 5.51 -0.70 -5.82
N TRP A 103 4.49 -0.46 -6.64
CA TRP A 103 4.65 -0.13 -8.06
C TRP A 103 5.46 1.16 -8.25
N ARG A 104 5.14 2.24 -7.53
CA ARG A 104 5.90 3.49 -7.64
C ARG A 104 7.37 3.29 -7.30
N ALA A 105 7.68 2.55 -6.23
CA ALA A 105 9.06 2.32 -5.84
C ALA A 105 9.83 1.46 -6.87
N THR A 106 9.12 0.54 -7.53
CA THR A 106 9.65 -0.34 -8.58
C THR A 106 9.87 0.39 -9.90
N ALA A 107 8.95 1.29 -10.27
CA ALA A 107 8.98 2.04 -11.52
C ALA A 107 9.93 3.26 -11.47
N ASP A 108 10.35 3.68 -10.28
CA ASP A 108 11.25 4.82 -10.09
C ASP A 108 12.66 4.50 -10.60
N SER A 109 13.07 5.16 -11.69
CA SER A 109 14.39 4.98 -12.34
C SER A 109 15.60 5.14 -11.41
N ARG A 110 15.42 5.84 -10.29
CA ARG A 110 16.45 6.13 -9.29
C ARG A 110 16.63 4.98 -8.28
N GLY A 111 15.72 4.00 -8.27
CA GLY A 111 15.70 2.85 -7.38
C GLY A 111 16.67 1.75 -7.79
N LYS A 112 17.36 1.13 -6.81
CA LYS A 112 18.37 0.07 -7.03
C LYS A 112 17.80 -1.34 -7.11
N ASP A 113 16.81 -1.67 -6.29
CA ASP A 113 16.26 -3.01 -6.17
C ASP A 113 14.72 -2.97 -6.23
N PRO A 114 14.13 -3.15 -7.43
CA PRO A 114 12.68 -3.15 -7.58
C PRO A 114 12.01 -4.34 -6.86
N MET A 115 12.70 -5.48 -6.77
CA MET A 115 12.14 -6.70 -6.18
C MET A 115 12.00 -6.61 -4.66
N LEU A 116 12.75 -5.71 -4.03
CA LEU A 116 12.60 -5.36 -2.61
C LEU A 116 11.18 -4.94 -2.25
N HIS A 117 10.48 -4.30 -3.19
CA HIS A 117 9.16 -3.72 -3.00
C HIS A 117 8.03 -4.64 -3.48
N VAL A 118 8.23 -5.32 -4.61
CA VAL A 118 7.19 -6.18 -5.21
C VAL A 118 7.06 -7.52 -4.47
N LYS A 119 8.16 -8.18 -4.10
CA LYS A 119 8.09 -9.52 -3.49
C LYS A 119 7.20 -9.56 -2.24
N PRO A 120 7.36 -8.64 -1.27
CA PRO A 120 6.52 -8.65 -0.07
C PRO A 120 5.04 -8.40 -0.40
N SER A 121 4.75 -7.58 -1.43
CA SER A 121 3.37 -7.27 -1.83
C SER A 121 2.62 -8.46 -2.42
N VAL A 122 3.32 -9.34 -3.15
CA VAL A 122 2.72 -10.51 -3.82
C VAL A 122 2.74 -11.75 -2.93
N MET A 123 3.84 -11.96 -2.20
CA MET A 123 4.02 -13.14 -1.35
C MET A 123 3.41 -12.96 0.05
N ASN A 124 2.81 -11.79 0.31
CA ASN A 124 2.23 -11.36 1.58
C ASN A 124 3.16 -11.51 2.81
N ASP A 125 4.48 -11.54 2.58
CA ASP A 125 5.48 -12.05 3.53
C ASP A 125 4.95 -13.24 4.37
N PHE A 126 4.35 -14.25 3.71
CA PHE A 126 4.10 -15.55 4.33
C PHE A 126 5.45 -16.16 4.72
N GLY A 127 5.95 -15.78 5.89
CA GLY A 127 6.96 -16.50 6.65
C GLY A 127 8.17 -17.01 5.87
N PHE A 128 8.79 -16.21 4.99
CA PHE A 128 10.23 -16.34 4.81
C PHE A 128 10.93 -15.41 5.80
N VAL A 129 10.70 -15.69 7.08
CA VAL A 129 11.71 -15.38 8.09
C VAL A 129 12.92 -16.18 7.63
N PHE A 130 13.89 -15.51 7.01
CA PHE A 130 15.25 -16.01 6.94
C PHE A 130 15.74 -16.14 8.39
N ILE A 131 15.33 -17.21 9.06
CA ILE A 131 16.03 -17.75 10.21
C ILE A 131 17.32 -18.30 9.60
N VAL A 132 18.30 -17.42 9.41
CA VAL A 132 19.70 -17.83 9.31
C VAL A 132 20.14 -18.21 10.73
N LYS A 133 19.54 -19.26 11.26
CA LYS A 133 20.18 -20.09 12.27
C LYS A 133 20.25 -21.47 11.67
N SER A 134 21.43 -21.75 11.13
CA SER A 134 21.92 -23.08 10.85
C SER A 134 21.58 -24.01 12.00
N ALA A 135 20.51 -24.78 11.86
CA ALA A 135 20.32 -26.14 12.32
C ALA A 135 18.84 -26.49 12.17
N LEU A 136 18.58 -27.45 11.28
CA LEU A 136 17.54 -28.49 11.36
C LEU A 136 16.31 -28.17 12.23
N ILE A 137 15.13 -28.15 11.62
CA ILE A 137 14.06 -29.13 11.86
C ILE A 137 12.86 -28.82 10.95
N VAL A 138 12.40 -29.89 10.31
CA VAL A 138 11.18 -30.10 9.53
C VAL A 138 9.95 -29.48 10.20
N VAL A 139 8.96 -29.01 9.42
CA VAL A 139 7.52 -29.37 9.54
C VAL A 139 6.68 -28.47 8.61
N GLN A 140 6.26 -29.09 7.50
CA GLN A 140 4.90 -29.18 6.97
C GLN A 140 3.96 -27.95 6.96
N ARG A 141 3.46 -27.67 5.74
CA ARG A 141 2.16 -27.07 5.46
C ARG A 141 1.09 -27.59 6.45
N VAL A 142 0.46 -26.67 7.16
CA VAL A 142 -0.98 -26.67 7.43
C VAL A 142 -1.49 -25.28 7.09
#